data_AF-A0A6P5YAL8-F1
#
_entry.id   AF-A0A6P5YAL8-F1
#
_cell.length_a   1.000
_cell.length_b   1.000
_cell.length_c   1.000
_cell.angle_alpha   90.00
_cell.angle_beta   90.00
_cell.angle_gamma   90.00
#
_symmetry.space_group_name_H-M   'P 1'
#
loop_
_entity.id
_entity.type
_entity.pdbx_description
1 polymer ?
#
loop_
_entity_poly.entity_id
_entity_poly.type
_entity_poly.pdbx_seq_one_letter_code
_entity_poly.pdbx_strand_id
1 'polypeptide(L)'
;MTEVYRRMLSDDDVDMPAKCRQRRRRRIQMRRLAVVSASSTGPLPSLGQREDPEESSDCVPEGKRLRMVEAGDLLATNSTCTISGEEVEPTTGEPKTALTNGPVFGTMSISGRSREMEDAISVRTSLCRPDINLKRPVHFFAVYDGHGGPHVAALCRERMHVFVEEELMHVNCTGESECGRDSSSQGKEHEENWRRVMNKSFERMDEVAISACACGSVGFHCRCHPLEVALRGSTAVVALLTPEHIVVANCGDSRAVLCRGGKAIPLSSDHKPDRSDELARIEAAGGRVIFVNGARVEGILAMSRAIVVCRRQIPETGCNIRT
;
A
#
# COMPACT_ATOMS: atom_id res chain seq x y z
N MET A 1 -14.23 -7.40 7.20
CA MET A 1 -13.01 -6.64 7.57
C MET A 1 -12.67 -5.59 6.50
N THR A 2 -12.92 -5.87 5.22
CA THR A 2 -12.49 -5.03 4.10
C THR A 2 -13.65 -4.25 3.48
N GLU A 3 -13.45 -2.97 3.17
CA GLU A 3 -14.36 -2.19 2.32
C GLU A 3 -13.84 -2.20 0.88
N VAL A 4 -14.70 -2.54 -0.08
CA VAL A 4 -14.35 -2.61 -1.50
C VAL A 4 -15.12 -1.55 -2.27
N TYR A 5 -14.39 -0.62 -2.90
CA TYR A 5 -14.95 0.43 -3.73
C TYR A 5 -14.61 0.19 -5.20
N ARG A 6 -15.62 0.22 -6.07
CA ARG A 6 -15.47 0.19 -7.52
C ARG A 6 -15.92 1.53 -8.10
N ARG A 7 -15.11 2.13 -8.98
CA ARG A 7 -15.53 3.30 -9.75
C ARG A 7 -15.30 3.08 -11.24
N MET A 8 -16.35 3.24 -12.03
CA MET A 8 -16.27 3.27 -13.49
C MET A 8 -15.58 4.57 -13.95
N LEU A 9 -14.77 4.44 -15.00
CA LEU A 9 -14.31 5.58 -15.78
C LEU A 9 -15.42 5.91 -16.78
N SER A 10 -16.16 7.00 -16.58
CA SER A 10 -17.08 7.52 -17.59
C SER A 10 -16.29 8.35 -18.61
N ASP A 11 -16.64 8.25 -19.89
CA ASP A 11 -15.93 8.90 -21.00
C ASP A 11 -16.03 10.43 -21.03
N ASP A 12 -16.89 11.04 -20.22
CA ASP A 12 -17.18 12.48 -20.28
C ASP A 12 -16.10 13.41 -19.71
N ASP A 13 -14.99 12.89 -19.16
CA ASP A 13 -13.98 13.72 -18.48
C ASP A 13 -12.54 13.27 -18.74
N VAL A 14 -12.14 13.24 -20.02
CA VAL A 14 -10.75 12.97 -20.42
C VAL A 14 -9.83 14.12 -19.97
N ASP A 15 -9.12 13.92 -18.86
CA ASP A 15 -8.12 14.86 -18.37
C ASP A 15 -6.85 14.75 -19.23
N MET A 16 -6.80 15.56 -20.29
CA MET A 16 -5.72 15.55 -21.27
C MET A 16 -4.32 15.58 -20.61
N PRO A 17 -3.33 14.80 -21.07
CA PRO A 17 -1.98 14.74 -20.51
C PRO A 17 -1.30 16.12 -20.37
N ALA A 18 -1.65 17.08 -21.24
CA ALA A 18 -1.21 18.47 -21.15
C ALA A 18 -1.69 19.18 -19.88
N LYS A 19 -2.97 19.01 -19.50
CA LYS A 19 -3.56 19.60 -18.28
C LYS A 19 -2.92 19.00 -17.02
N CYS A 20 -2.66 17.69 -17.02
CA CYS A 20 -1.96 17.01 -15.94
C CYS A 20 -0.50 17.50 -15.77
N ARG A 21 0.25 17.63 -16.89
CA ARG A 21 1.60 18.22 -16.90
C ARG A 21 1.61 19.66 -16.38
N GLN A 22 0.65 20.48 -16.78
CA GLN A 22 0.54 21.86 -16.33
C GLN A 22 0.26 21.98 -14.83
N ARG A 23 -0.60 21.11 -14.28
CA ARG A 23 -0.84 21.05 -12.82
C ARG A 23 0.39 20.59 -12.05
N ARG A 24 1.14 19.60 -12.55
CA ARG A 24 2.42 19.18 -11.95
C ARG A 24 3.43 20.33 -11.92
N ARG A 25 3.55 21.10 -13.01
CA ARG A 25 4.42 22.29 -13.07
C ARG A 25 4.00 23.34 -12.02
N ARG A 26 2.70 23.65 -11.92
CA ARG A 26 2.17 24.58 -10.90
C ARG A 26 2.47 24.11 -9.48
N ARG A 27 2.30 22.82 -9.17
CA ARG A 27 2.60 22.27 -7.83
C ARG A 27 4.09 22.32 -7.50
N ILE A 28 4.97 22.05 -8.46
CA ILE A 28 6.44 22.21 -8.28
C ILE A 28 6.79 23.67 -8.02
N GLN A 29 6.18 24.60 -8.77
CA GLN A 29 6.43 26.03 -8.61
C GLN A 29 5.94 26.56 -7.25
N MET A 30 4.76 26.12 -6.79
CA MET A 30 4.27 26.48 -5.46
C MET A 30 5.19 25.96 -4.34
N ARG A 31 5.73 24.74 -4.47
CA ARG A 31 6.70 24.21 -3.50
C ARG A 31 8.01 24.99 -3.50
N ARG A 32 8.50 25.40 -4.69
CA ARG A 32 9.69 26.26 -4.79
C ARG A 32 9.47 27.63 -4.14
N LEU A 33 8.31 28.24 -4.37
CA LEU A 33 7.95 29.52 -3.75
C LEU A 33 7.79 29.42 -2.23
N ALA A 34 7.23 28.31 -1.72
CA ALA A 34 7.12 28.07 -0.29
C ALA A 34 8.49 27.90 0.39
N VAL A 35 9.44 27.22 -0.26
CA VAL A 35 10.83 27.10 0.23
C VAL A 35 11.53 28.45 0.25
N VAL A 36 11.36 29.27 -0.81
CA VAL A 36 11.94 30.62 -0.87
C VAL A 36 11.35 31.55 0.20
N SER A 37 10.05 31.41 0.49
CA SER A 37 9.37 32.20 1.53
C SER A 37 9.79 31.79 2.95
N ALA A 38 10.17 30.52 3.16
CA ALA A 38 10.69 30.04 4.43
C ALA A 38 12.15 30.45 4.68
N SER A 39 12.90 30.82 3.63
CA SER A 39 14.29 31.30 3.74
C SER A 39 14.41 32.81 3.97
N SER A 40 13.30 33.58 3.97
CA SER A 40 13.29 35.02 4.22
C SER A 40 12.77 35.35 5.63
N THR A 41 13.52 34.97 6.66
CA THR A 41 13.39 35.58 8.00
C THR A 41 14.66 36.36 8.28
N GLY A 42 14.54 37.69 8.26
CA GLY A 42 15.60 38.63 8.67
C GLY A 42 15.87 38.60 10.18
N PRO A 43 16.95 39.26 10.65
CA PRO A 43 17.58 38.97 11.93
C PRO A 43 16.85 39.56 13.14
N LEU A 44 16.82 38.79 14.25
CA LEU A 44 16.45 39.27 15.58
C LEU A 44 17.62 40.05 16.25
N PRO A 45 17.35 41.03 17.13
CA PRO A 45 18.37 41.74 17.89
C PRO A 45 18.80 40.99 19.17
N SER A 46 20.07 41.22 19.54
CA SER A 46 20.82 40.67 20.67
C SER A 46 20.62 41.42 22.00
N LEU A 47 20.76 40.72 23.13
CA LEU A 47 21.56 41.10 24.32
C LEU A 47 21.31 40.17 25.52
N GLY A 48 22.39 39.73 26.19
CA GLY A 48 22.35 39.14 27.53
C GLY A 48 23.49 38.15 27.83
N GLN A 49 24.60 38.66 28.36
CA GLN A 49 25.82 37.94 28.77
C GLN A 49 25.68 37.13 30.07
N ARG A 50 26.49 36.05 30.21
CA ARG A 50 27.39 35.68 31.36
C ARG A 50 27.63 34.15 31.33
N GLU A 51 28.84 33.66 31.04
CA GLU A 51 30.04 33.42 31.87
C GLU A 51 30.29 31.89 31.99
N ASP A 52 31.41 31.43 31.44
CA ASP A 52 31.96 30.06 31.54
C ASP A 52 32.60 29.80 32.92
N PRO A 53 32.99 28.54 33.21
CA PRO A 53 34.42 28.23 33.13
C PRO A 53 34.78 26.86 32.50
N GLU A 54 36.03 26.82 32.01
CA GLU A 54 36.74 25.76 31.28
C GLU A 54 37.27 24.59 32.15
N GLU A 55 37.48 23.43 31.51
CA GLU A 55 38.76 22.66 31.41
C GLU A 55 38.48 21.33 30.66
N SER A 56 38.89 21.16 29.39
CA SER A 56 40.21 20.74 28.84
C SER A 56 40.44 19.22 28.79
N SER A 57 40.56 18.65 27.58
CA SER A 57 41.64 17.72 27.16
C SER A 57 41.38 17.17 25.75
N ASP A 58 42.26 17.54 24.81
CA ASP A 58 42.43 16.98 23.46
C ASP A 58 42.85 15.49 23.47
N CYS A 59 42.59 14.78 22.36
CA CYS A 59 43.57 13.99 21.58
C CYS A 59 42.89 13.04 20.56
N VAL A 60 43.23 13.19 19.27
CA VAL A 60 43.08 12.27 18.11
C VAL A 60 44.37 12.52 17.26
N PRO A 61 44.89 11.65 16.33
CA PRO A 61 44.46 10.32 15.83
C PRO A 61 45.57 9.24 15.78
N GLU A 62 45.18 8.00 15.46
CA GLU A 62 45.85 7.03 14.55
C GLU A 62 45.00 5.74 14.58
N GLY A 63 44.51 5.13 13.50
CA GLY A 63 45.22 4.71 12.30
C GLY A 63 45.51 3.21 12.39
N LYS A 64 44.61 2.34 11.92
CA LYS A 64 44.97 1.00 11.39
C LYS A 64 43.87 0.36 10.54
N ARG A 65 44.24 0.27 9.27
CA ARG A 65 43.68 -0.41 8.11
C ARG A 65 43.98 -1.91 8.21
N LEU A 66 43.02 -2.79 7.89
CA LEU A 66 43.30 -4.15 7.38
C LEU A 66 42.16 -4.58 6.43
N ARG A 67 42.58 -5.23 5.34
CA ARG A 67 41.90 -5.47 4.05
C ARG A 67 41.43 -6.92 3.90
N MET A 68 40.43 -7.09 3.02
CA MET A 68 40.16 -8.19 2.07
C MET A 68 39.76 -9.58 2.64
N VAL A 69 38.82 -10.32 2.06
CA VAL A 69 38.78 -10.82 0.66
C VAL A 69 37.35 -10.92 0.08
N GLU A 70 37.22 -10.51 -1.19
CA GLU A 70 36.11 -10.80 -2.10
C GLU A 70 36.38 -12.06 -2.95
N ALA A 71 35.31 -12.78 -3.29
CA ALA A 71 35.12 -13.61 -4.49
C ALA A 71 33.59 -13.74 -4.66
N GLY A 72 32.92 -13.60 -5.80
CA GLY A 72 33.26 -13.33 -7.19
C GLY A 72 31.94 -13.37 -8.00
N ASP A 73 32.00 -12.82 -9.21
CA ASP A 73 31.08 -12.96 -10.35
C ASP A 73 29.84 -12.05 -10.52
N LEU A 74 30.10 -10.87 -11.11
CA LEU A 74 29.79 -10.46 -12.51
C LEU A 74 28.59 -11.16 -13.21
N LEU A 75 27.72 -10.51 -14.00
CA LEU A 75 27.97 -9.48 -15.02
C LEU A 75 26.78 -8.51 -15.16
N ALA A 76 27.11 -7.22 -15.20
CA ALA A 76 26.33 -6.17 -15.85
C ALA A 76 27.08 -5.77 -17.12
N THR A 77 26.38 -5.64 -18.25
CA THR A 77 26.92 -5.03 -19.46
C THR A 77 26.06 -3.83 -19.86
N ASN A 78 26.64 -2.64 -19.68
CA ASN A 78 26.27 -1.42 -20.40
C ASN A 78 26.78 -1.52 -21.83
N SER A 79 26.01 -1.04 -22.80
CA SER A 79 26.57 -0.57 -24.08
C SER A 79 25.80 0.62 -24.63
N THR A 80 26.55 1.70 -24.79
CA THR A 80 26.22 2.99 -25.40
C THR A 80 26.17 2.91 -26.92
N CYS A 81 25.36 3.77 -27.53
CA CYS A 81 25.11 3.92 -28.96
C CYS A 81 26.35 4.35 -29.78
N THR A 82 26.47 3.79 -30.99
CA THR A 82 27.19 4.37 -32.13
C THR A 82 26.32 4.29 -33.38
N ILE A 83 26.35 5.38 -34.16
CA ILE A 83 25.60 5.59 -35.41
C ILE A 83 26.46 5.12 -36.59
N SER A 84 25.90 4.32 -37.48
CA SER A 84 26.30 4.25 -38.89
C SER A 84 25.11 3.75 -39.71
N GLY A 85 24.72 4.54 -40.70
CA GLY A 85 23.55 4.28 -41.55
C GLY A 85 23.85 3.31 -42.67
N GLU A 86 22.79 2.62 -43.10
CA GLU A 86 22.62 2.06 -44.44
C GLU A 86 21.11 1.99 -44.71
N GLU A 87 20.71 2.50 -45.88
CA GLU A 87 19.32 2.60 -46.33
C GLU A 87 18.84 1.26 -46.92
N VAL A 88 17.69 0.75 -46.44
CA VAL A 88 16.83 -0.18 -47.20
C VAL A 88 15.37 0.01 -46.77
N GLU A 89 14.50 0.30 -47.73
CA GLU A 89 13.02 0.30 -47.67
C GLU A 89 12.51 -0.55 -48.86
N PRO A 90 11.24 -1.00 -48.92
CA PRO A 90 10.43 -1.62 -47.87
C PRO A 90 9.73 -2.91 -48.38
N THR A 91 9.41 -3.85 -47.49
CA THR A 91 8.45 -4.92 -47.81
C THR A 91 7.43 -5.14 -46.70
N THR A 92 6.23 -4.66 -46.97
CA THR A 92 4.93 -5.29 -46.69
C THR A 92 4.65 -5.83 -45.28
N GLY A 93 4.01 -4.99 -44.48
CA GLY A 93 2.71 -5.30 -43.88
C GLY A 93 2.65 -6.37 -42.80
N GLU A 94 3.35 -6.16 -41.68
CA GLU A 94 3.01 -6.86 -40.43
C GLU A 94 1.84 -6.15 -39.72
N PRO A 95 0.86 -6.90 -39.17
CA PRO A 95 -0.24 -6.30 -38.43
C PRO A 95 0.32 -5.61 -37.19
N LYS A 96 0.11 -4.30 -37.08
CA LYS A 96 0.37 -3.51 -35.87
C LYS A 96 -0.47 -4.06 -34.72
N THR A 97 0.04 -5.07 -34.03
CA THR A 97 -0.37 -5.40 -32.67
C THR A 97 -0.09 -4.16 -31.85
N ALA A 98 -1.16 -3.43 -31.50
CA ALA A 98 -1.05 -2.32 -30.58
C ALA A 98 -0.44 -2.85 -29.29
N LEU A 99 0.85 -2.57 -29.07
CA LEU A 99 1.52 -2.73 -27.79
C LEU A 99 0.69 -1.95 -26.77
N THR A 100 -0.16 -2.66 -26.04
CA THR A 100 -0.83 -2.11 -24.87
C THR A 100 0.25 -1.81 -23.87
N ASN A 101 0.76 -0.58 -23.90
CA ASN A 101 1.74 -0.12 -22.92
C ASN A 101 1.12 -0.32 -21.53
N GLY A 102 1.82 -1.05 -20.67
CA GLY A 102 1.37 -1.35 -19.31
C GLY A 102 1.15 -0.08 -18.47
N PRO A 103 0.68 -0.22 -17.23
CA PRO A 103 0.38 0.92 -16.37
C PRO A 103 1.65 1.73 -16.12
N VAL A 104 1.53 3.06 -16.18
CA VAL A 104 2.60 3.97 -15.79
C VAL A 104 2.48 4.23 -14.30
N PHE A 105 3.49 3.82 -13.53
CA PHE A 105 3.50 4.01 -12.08
C PHE A 105 4.90 4.38 -11.57
N GLY A 106 4.95 4.84 -10.33
CA GLY A 106 6.18 5.03 -9.58
C GLY A 106 5.91 4.69 -8.11
N THR A 107 6.94 4.24 -7.41
CA THR A 107 6.84 3.91 -5.98
C THR A 107 8.00 4.54 -5.23
N MET A 108 7.81 4.80 -3.95
CA MET A 108 8.84 5.28 -3.04
C MET A 108 8.45 4.82 -1.64
N SER A 109 9.37 4.15 -0.96
CA SER A 109 9.22 3.71 0.42
C SER A 109 10.51 4.01 1.16
N ILE A 110 10.46 4.80 2.22
CA ILE A 110 11.62 5.23 3.00
C ILE A 110 11.25 5.26 4.48
N SER A 111 12.19 4.97 5.37
CA SER A 111 11.97 5.00 6.83
C SER A 111 11.75 6.41 7.38
N GLY A 112 12.22 7.43 6.65
CA GLY A 112 12.14 8.81 7.09
C GLY A 112 12.92 9.03 8.39
N ARG A 113 12.21 9.44 9.45
CA ARG A 113 12.79 9.68 10.79
C ARG A 113 12.62 8.50 11.75
N SER A 114 11.89 7.46 11.33
CA SER A 114 11.67 6.27 12.14
C SER A 114 12.96 5.47 12.27
N ARG A 115 13.15 4.83 13.44
CA ARG A 115 14.31 3.98 13.71
C ARG A 115 14.29 2.70 12.87
N GLU A 116 13.09 2.16 12.64
CA GLU A 116 12.87 0.93 11.90
C GLU A 116 11.92 1.20 10.73
N MET A 117 12.08 0.42 9.66
CA MET A 117 11.25 0.47 8.46
C MET A 117 10.18 -0.61 8.56
N GLU A 118 8.96 -0.23 8.97
CA GLU A 118 7.82 -1.14 9.11
C GLU A 118 6.91 -1.14 7.86
N ASP A 119 7.05 -0.15 6.99
CA ASP A 119 6.26 -0.03 5.75
C ASP A 119 6.72 -1.02 4.67
N ALA A 120 5.77 -1.52 3.90
CA ALA A 120 6.03 -2.32 2.71
C ALA A 120 5.12 -1.92 1.53
N ILE A 121 5.64 -2.07 0.32
CA ILE A 121 4.91 -1.81 -0.93
C ILE A 121 5.01 -3.07 -1.80
N SER A 122 3.93 -3.42 -2.49
CA SER A 122 3.91 -4.51 -3.48
C SER A 122 3.25 -4.05 -4.77
N VAL A 123 3.90 -4.32 -5.90
CA VAL A 123 3.39 -3.99 -7.23
C VAL A 123 3.58 -5.19 -8.16
N ARG A 124 2.50 -5.59 -8.85
CA ARG A 124 2.51 -6.63 -9.88
C ARG A 124 1.75 -6.14 -11.10
N THR A 125 2.48 -5.84 -12.18
CA THR A 125 1.85 -5.48 -13.45
C THR A 125 1.46 -6.72 -14.21
N SER A 126 0.23 -6.76 -14.73
CA SER A 126 -0.29 -7.90 -15.49
C SER A 126 -0.29 -9.16 -14.64
N LEU A 127 -0.74 -9.02 -13.38
CA LEU A 127 -0.82 -10.08 -12.39
C LEU A 127 -1.55 -11.29 -12.98
N CYS A 128 -2.76 -11.07 -13.51
CA CYS A 128 -3.60 -12.13 -14.05
C CYS A 128 -4.54 -11.60 -15.15
N ARG A 129 -5.20 -12.53 -15.85
CA ARG A 129 -6.21 -12.28 -16.88
C ARG A 129 -7.49 -13.08 -16.59
N PRO A 130 -8.22 -12.73 -15.51
CA PRO A 130 -9.35 -13.52 -15.06
C PRO A 130 -10.59 -13.29 -15.94
N ASP A 131 -11.50 -14.26 -15.93
CA ASP A 131 -12.73 -14.20 -16.74
C ASP A 131 -13.65 -13.05 -16.32
N ILE A 132 -13.68 -12.72 -15.02
CA ILE A 132 -14.39 -11.55 -14.48
C ILE A 132 -13.96 -10.23 -15.16
N ASN A 133 -12.74 -10.17 -15.69
CA ASN A 133 -12.21 -9.00 -16.41
C ASN A 133 -12.07 -9.27 -17.92
N LEU A 134 -12.88 -10.16 -18.49
CA LEU A 134 -12.90 -10.49 -19.93
C LEU A 134 -11.51 -10.89 -20.47
N LYS A 135 -10.72 -11.61 -19.65
CA LYS A 135 -9.33 -12.00 -19.95
C LYS A 135 -8.38 -10.83 -20.25
N ARG A 136 -8.77 -9.61 -19.85
CA ARG A 136 -7.92 -8.42 -19.89
C ARG A 136 -7.01 -8.39 -18.67
N PRO A 137 -5.81 -7.81 -18.78
CA PRO A 137 -4.85 -7.79 -17.68
C PRO A 137 -5.38 -6.99 -16.49
N VAL A 138 -5.09 -7.50 -15.29
CA VAL A 138 -5.29 -6.82 -14.01
C VAL A 138 -3.91 -6.47 -13.45
N HIS A 139 -3.74 -5.23 -13.00
CA HIS A 139 -2.52 -4.76 -12.36
C HIS A 139 -2.78 -4.53 -10.87
N PHE A 140 -1.88 -5.02 -10.02
CA PHE A 140 -2.00 -4.99 -8.56
C PHE A 140 -1.02 -3.98 -7.98
N PHE A 141 -1.52 -3.13 -7.08
CA PHE A 141 -0.75 -2.19 -6.30
C PHE A 141 -1.20 -2.25 -4.86
N ALA A 142 -0.28 -2.29 -3.91
CA ALA A 142 -0.63 -2.29 -2.50
C ALA A 142 0.42 -1.60 -1.65
N VAL A 143 -0.06 -0.99 -0.56
CA VAL A 143 0.74 -0.38 0.50
C VAL A 143 0.30 -0.98 1.83
N TYR A 144 1.30 -1.28 2.65
CA TYR A 144 1.16 -1.90 3.96
C TYR A 144 1.93 -1.07 4.97
N ASP A 145 1.24 -0.54 5.97
CA ASP A 145 1.83 0.20 7.09
C ASP A 145 1.85 -0.72 8.30
N GLY A 146 3.04 -1.21 8.64
CA GLY A 146 3.26 -2.16 9.73
C GLY A 146 3.24 -1.48 11.09
N HIS A 147 2.81 -2.21 12.13
CA HIS A 147 2.95 -1.76 13.50
C HIS A 147 3.31 -2.93 14.41
N GLY A 148 4.11 -2.66 15.45
CA GLY A 148 4.66 -3.70 16.33
C GLY A 148 5.76 -4.52 15.64
N GLY A 149 6.33 -4.02 14.55
CA GLY A 149 7.39 -4.64 13.77
C GLY A 149 7.06 -4.81 12.28
N PRO A 150 8.07 -5.02 11.42
CA PRO A 150 7.91 -5.07 9.96
C PRO A 150 7.31 -6.37 9.41
N HIS A 151 7.17 -7.40 10.25
CA HIS A 151 6.95 -8.78 9.83
C HIS A 151 5.63 -8.99 9.08
N VAL A 152 4.53 -8.42 9.60
CA VAL A 152 3.20 -8.59 8.98
C VAL A 152 3.11 -7.82 7.66
N ALA A 153 3.65 -6.60 7.60
CA ALA A 153 3.71 -5.81 6.37
C ALA A 153 4.57 -6.51 5.30
N ALA A 154 5.72 -7.07 5.70
CA ALA A 154 6.58 -7.86 4.81
C ALA A 154 5.88 -9.13 4.29
N LEU A 155 5.15 -9.84 5.16
CA LEU A 155 4.36 -11.00 4.77
C LEU A 155 3.24 -10.63 3.79
N CYS A 156 2.55 -9.50 4.03
CA CYS A 156 1.53 -8.98 3.12
C CYS A 156 2.11 -8.65 1.74
N ARG A 157 3.31 -8.04 1.70
CA ARG A 157 4.03 -7.78 0.45
C ARG A 157 4.27 -9.05 -0.36
N GLU A 158 4.62 -10.15 0.31
CA GLU A 158 4.98 -11.43 -0.29
C GLU A 158 3.78 -12.29 -0.68
N ARG A 159 2.67 -12.23 0.06
CA ARG A 159 1.56 -13.20 -0.08
C ARG A 159 0.24 -12.61 -0.59
N MET A 160 -0.08 -11.35 -0.29
CA MET A 160 -1.39 -10.79 -0.61
C MET A 160 -1.73 -10.85 -2.11
N HIS A 161 -0.77 -10.52 -2.97
CA HIS A 161 -0.97 -10.56 -4.42
C HIS A 161 -1.20 -11.98 -4.96
N VAL A 162 -0.60 -12.99 -4.32
CA VAL A 162 -0.80 -14.41 -4.67
C VAL A 162 -2.22 -14.84 -4.32
N PHE A 163 -2.73 -14.49 -3.13
CA PHE A 163 -4.11 -14.79 -2.77
C PHE A 163 -5.11 -14.06 -3.66
N VAL A 164 -4.85 -12.80 -4.01
CA VAL A 164 -5.71 -12.07 -4.95
C VAL A 164 -5.70 -12.71 -6.34
N GLU A 165 -4.53 -13.10 -6.85
CA GLU A 165 -4.41 -13.80 -8.13
C GLU A 165 -5.19 -15.12 -8.13
N GLU A 166 -4.97 -15.98 -7.12
CA GLU A 166 -5.68 -17.24 -6.98
C GLU A 166 -7.19 -17.02 -6.90
N GLU A 167 -7.68 -16.16 -6.02
CA GLU A 167 -9.11 -15.89 -5.89
C GLU A 167 -9.72 -15.33 -7.18
N LEU A 168 -8.99 -14.49 -7.93
CA LEU A 168 -9.44 -13.97 -9.22
C LEU A 168 -9.56 -15.07 -10.29
N MET A 169 -8.63 -16.02 -10.32
CA MET A 169 -8.65 -17.13 -11.28
C MET A 169 -9.67 -18.21 -10.91
N HIS A 170 -10.10 -18.30 -9.65
CA HIS A 170 -11.13 -19.24 -9.21
C HIS A 170 -12.57 -18.76 -9.46
N VAL A 171 -12.78 -17.48 -9.82
CA VAL A 171 -14.11 -16.98 -10.18
C VAL A 171 -14.46 -17.46 -11.58
N ASN A 172 -15.11 -18.62 -11.66
CA ASN A 172 -15.79 -19.05 -12.88
C ASN A 172 -17.00 -18.14 -13.08
N CYS A 173 -17.01 -17.39 -14.18
CA CYS A 173 -18.23 -16.75 -14.66
C CYS A 173 -19.10 -17.88 -15.23
N THR A 174 -19.87 -18.56 -14.39
CA THR A 174 -20.84 -19.56 -14.84
C THR A 174 -21.90 -18.83 -15.67
N GLY A 175 -21.75 -18.92 -17.00
CA GLY A 175 -22.72 -18.46 -17.99
C GLY A 175 -23.96 -19.35 -18.05
N GLU A 176 -24.57 -19.66 -16.90
CA GLU A 176 -25.88 -20.30 -16.82
C GLU A 176 -26.85 -19.32 -16.14
N SER A 177 -27.23 -18.30 -16.90
CA SER A 177 -28.53 -17.65 -16.72
C SER A 177 -29.18 -17.66 -18.08
N GLU A 178 -30.07 -18.63 -18.27
CA GLU A 178 -31.13 -18.54 -19.26
C GLU A 178 -31.85 -17.19 -19.10
N CYS A 179 -32.10 -16.57 -20.26
CA CYS A 179 -33.09 -15.53 -20.55
C CYS A 179 -33.27 -14.33 -19.56
N GLY A 180 -32.87 -13.14 -20.03
CA GLY A 180 -33.60 -11.89 -19.73
C GLY A 180 -33.14 -11.05 -18.52
N ARG A 181 -31.84 -10.82 -18.34
CA ARG A 181 -31.32 -9.96 -17.25
C ARG A 181 -31.01 -8.53 -17.72
N ASP A 182 -31.69 -7.55 -17.12
CA ASP A 182 -31.46 -6.12 -17.32
C ASP A 182 -30.00 -5.71 -17.02
N SER A 183 -29.47 -4.71 -17.75
CA SER A 183 -28.09 -4.21 -17.60
C SER A 183 -27.72 -3.78 -16.17
N SER A 184 -28.71 -3.38 -15.36
CA SER A 184 -28.53 -3.02 -13.94
C SER A 184 -28.23 -4.21 -13.04
N SER A 185 -28.67 -5.42 -13.41
CA SER A 185 -28.45 -6.65 -12.63
C SER A 185 -27.05 -7.23 -12.83
N GLN A 186 -26.52 -7.16 -14.06
CA GLN A 186 -25.15 -7.57 -14.39
C GLN A 186 -24.10 -6.71 -13.68
N GLY A 187 -24.33 -5.38 -13.61
CA GLY A 187 -23.40 -4.47 -12.93
C GLY A 187 -23.22 -4.79 -11.45
N LYS A 188 -24.32 -5.16 -10.77
CA LYS A 188 -24.34 -5.56 -9.36
C LYS A 188 -23.62 -6.88 -9.14
N GLU A 189 -23.97 -7.93 -9.88
CA GLU A 189 -23.33 -9.26 -9.76
C GLU A 189 -21.81 -9.18 -9.93
N HIS A 190 -21.37 -8.40 -10.92
CA HIS A 190 -19.95 -8.20 -11.15
C HIS A 190 -19.27 -7.47 -9.96
N GLU A 191 -19.91 -6.47 -9.35
CA GLU A 191 -19.40 -5.83 -8.13
C GLU A 191 -19.31 -6.81 -6.95
N GLU A 192 -20.31 -7.68 -6.79
CA GLU A 192 -20.29 -8.71 -5.74
C GLU A 192 -19.13 -9.69 -5.92
N ASN A 193 -18.80 -10.04 -7.16
CA ASN A 193 -17.68 -10.92 -7.45
C ASN A 193 -16.33 -10.29 -7.05
N TRP A 194 -16.08 -9.01 -7.39
CA TRP A 194 -14.87 -8.31 -6.92
C TRP A 194 -14.83 -8.20 -5.40
N ARG A 195 -15.97 -7.88 -4.78
CA ARG A 195 -16.08 -7.82 -3.32
C ARG A 195 -15.77 -9.17 -2.67
N ARG A 196 -16.29 -10.27 -3.24
CA ARG A 196 -16.06 -11.64 -2.78
C ARG A 196 -14.58 -12.01 -2.88
N VAL A 197 -13.94 -11.75 -4.02
CA VAL A 197 -12.51 -11.99 -4.22
C VAL A 197 -11.70 -11.26 -3.16
N MET A 198 -11.87 -9.94 -3.04
CA MET A 198 -11.06 -9.15 -2.11
C MET A 198 -11.30 -9.53 -0.65
N ASN A 199 -12.55 -9.82 -0.26
CA ASN A 199 -12.85 -10.29 1.10
C ASN A 199 -12.14 -11.61 1.40
N LYS A 200 -12.26 -12.61 0.51
CA LYS A 200 -11.59 -13.90 0.67
C LYS A 200 -10.07 -13.77 0.71
N SER A 201 -9.48 -12.93 -0.15
CA SER A 201 -8.03 -12.70 -0.15
C SER A 201 -7.54 -12.11 1.17
N PHE A 202 -8.28 -11.15 1.76
CA PHE A 202 -7.93 -10.57 3.05
C PHE A 202 -8.14 -11.55 4.21
N GLU A 203 -9.20 -12.37 4.18
CA GLU A 203 -9.44 -13.43 5.17
C GLU A 203 -8.30 -14.47 5.16
N ARG A 204 -7.91 -14.95 3.97
CA ARG A 204 -6.77 -15.87 3.82
C ARG A 204 -5.45 -15.25 4.30
N MET A 205 -5.25 -13.96 4.02
CA MET A 205 -4.07 -13.24 4.50
C MET A 205 -4.04 -13.15 6.03
N ASP A 206 -5.18 -12.85 6.66
CA ASP A 206 -5.32 -12.80 8.12
C ASP A 206 -5.04 -14.16 8.75
N GLU A 207 -5.55 -15.26 8.17
CA GLU A 207 -5.28 -16.64 8.64
C GLU A 207 -3.79 -17.00 8.62
N VAL A 208 -3.10 -16.66 7.53
CA VAL A 208 -1.66 -16.91 7.41
C VAL A 208 -0.88 -16.01 8.38
N ALA A 209 -1.27 -14.75 8.52
CA ALA A 209 -0.59 -13.82 9.40
C ALA A 209 -0.77 -14.16 10.89
N ILE A 210 -1.93 -14.69 11.30
CA ILE A 210 -2.15 -15.26 12.65
C ILE A 210 -1.23 -16.46 12.92
N SER A 211 -0.96 -17.26 11.88
CA SER A 211 -0.12 -18.45 11.97
C SER A 211 1.37 -18.15 11.81
N ALA A 212 1.73 -16.91 11.50
CA ALA A 212 3.10 -16.48 11.27
C ALA A 212 3.72 -15.96 12.57
N CYS A 213 4.91 -16.47 12.89
CA CYS A 213 5.66 -16.01 14.03
C CYS A 213 6.51 -14.76 13.68
N ALA A 214 6.79 -13.95 14.69
CA ALA A 214 7.74 -12.83 14.64
C ALA A 214 9.15 -13.20 14.13
N CYS A 215 9.56 -14.47 14.21
CA CYS A 215 10.84 -14.94 13.67
C CYS A 215 10.79 -15.30 12.17
N GLY A 216 9.64 -15.10 11.50
CA GLY A 216 9.43 -15.46 10.10
C GLY A 216 9.06 -16.92 9.86
N SER A 217 9.05 -17.77 10.89
CA SER A 217 8.55 -19.14 10.79
C SER A 217 7.01 -19.16 10.73
N VAL A 218 6.46 -19.87 9.75
CA VAL A 218 5.02 -20.16 9.67
C VAL A 218 4.77 -21.45 10.46
N GLY A 219 3.94 -21.40 11.51
CA GLY A 219 3.65 -22.51 12.42
C GLY A 219 4.16 -22.33 13.86
N PHE A 220 3.65 -23.16 14.78
CA PHE A 220 3.84 -23.04 16.24
C PHE A 220 5.19 -23.52 16.81
N HIS A 221 6.24 -23.64 15.99
CA HIS A 221 7.54 -24.19 16.41
C HIS A 221 8.64 -23.12 16.59
N CYS A 222 8.29 -21.93 17.10
CA CYS A 222 9.26 -20.88 17.39
C CYS A 222 9.22 -20.50 18.88
N ARG A 223 10.37 -20.06 19.42
CA ARG A 223 10.53 -19.65 20.83
C ARG A 223 10.18 -18.18 21.10
N CYS A 224 9.52 -17.49 20.16
CA CYS A 224 9.14 -16.08 20.34
C CYS A 224 8.06 -15.93 21.41
N HIS A 225 8.14 -14.84 22.17
CA HIS A 225 7.22 -14.58 23.27
C HIS A 225 5.80 -14.26 22.74
N PRO A 226 4.75 -15.02 23.12
CA PRO A 226 3.40 -14.88 22.54
C PRO A 226 2.80 -13.47 22.64
N LEU A 227 3.14 -12.72 23.70
CA LEU A 227 2.65 -11.36 23.91
C LEU A 227 3.23 -10.34 22.92
N GLU A 228 4.48 -10.52 22.47
CA GLU A 228 5.10 -9.64 21.47
C GLU A 228 4.58 -9.90 20.06
N VAL A 229 4.02 -11.10 19.81
CA VAL A 229 3.38 -11.46 18.54
C VAL A 229 1.95 -10.90 18.48
N ALA A 230 1.26 -10.86 19.62
CA ALA A 230 -0.14 -10.46 19.71
C ALA A 230 -0.44 -9.02 19.22
N LEU A 231 0.51 -8.09 19.38
CA LEU A 231 0.33 -6.67 19.06
C LEU A 231 0.90 -6.27 17.70
N ARG A 232 1.37 -7.24 16.91
CA ARG A 232 1.90 -6.98 15.56
C ARG A 232 0.77 -7.04 14.56
N GLY A 233 0.80 -6.12 13.62
CA GLY A 233 -0.19 -6.05 12.57
C GLY A 233 0.29 -5.18 11.42
N SER A 234 -0.58 -5.06 10.42
CA SER A 234 -0.35 -4.16 9.31
C SER A 234 -1.68 -3.61 8.81
N THR A 235 -1.70 -2.36 8.39
CA THR A 235 -2.74 -1.89 7.48
C THR A 235 -2.53 -2.55 6.10
N ALA A 236 -3.57 -2.54 5.28
CA ALA A 236 -3.47 -2.88 3.89
C ALA A 236 -4.45 -2.07 3.05
N VAL A 237 -3.92 -1.31 2.10
CA VAL A 237 -4.70 -0.73 1.00
C VAL A 237 -4.23 -1.35 -0.30
N VAL A 238 -5.15 -2.01 -1.01
CA VAL A 238 -4.90 -2.70 -2.28
C VAL A 238 -5.73 -2.05 -3.36
N ALA A 239 -5.11 -1.74 -4.50
CA ALA A 239 -5.75 -1.22 -5.69
C ALA A 239 -5.50 -2.16 -6.88
N LEU A 240 -6.58 -2.67 -7.47
CA LEU A 240 -6.57 -3.40 -8.73
C LEU A 240 -6.96 -2.44 -9.85
N LEU A 241 -6.07 -2.30 -10.83
CA LEU A 241 -6.27 -1.48 -12.00
C LEU A 241 -6.53 -2.37 -13.21
N THR A 242 -7.64 -2.11 -13.88
CA THR A 242 -7.98 -2.70 -15.18
C THR A 242 -8.17 -1.57 -16.20
N PRO A 243 -8.31 -1.86 -17.50
CA PRO A 243 -8.57 -0.82 -18.49
C PRO A 243 -9.83 0.02 -18.22
N GLU A 244 -10.83 -0.54 -17.53
CA GLU A 244 -12.14 0.09 -17.33
C GLU A 244 -12.40 0.49 -15.87
N HIS A 245 -11.74 -0.17 -14.92
CA HIS A 245 -12.08 -0.07 -13.50
C HIS A 245 -10.86 0.10 -12.60
N ILE A 246 -11.10 0.84 -11.51
CA ILE A 246 -10.24 0.85 -10.34
C ILE A 246 -11.04 0.22 -9.20
N VAL A 247 -10.54 -0.90 -8.67
CA VAL A 247 -11.11 -1.59 -7.51
C VAL A 247 -10.16 -1.38 -6.34
N VAL A 248 -10.65 -0.77 -5.26
CA VAL A 248 -9.85 -0.53 -4.05
C VAL A 248 -10.42 -1.33 -2.90
N ALA A 249 -9.56 -2.04 -2.19
CA ALA A 249 -9.86 -2.74 -0.95
C ALA A 249 -9.00 -2.14 0.18
N ASN A 250 -9.64 -1.67 1.25
CA ASN A 250 -8.95 -1.07 2.38
C ASN A 250 -9.19 -1.85 3.69
N CYS A 251 -8.14 -1.98 4.49
CA CYS A 251 -8.16 -2.45 5.87
C CYS A 251 -7.12 -1.65 6.69
N GLY A 252 -7.55 -0.54 7.27
CA GLY A 252 -6.75 0.29 8.16
C GLY A 252 -6.94 1.77 7.86
N ASP A 253 -5.95 2.58 8.21
CA ASP A 253 -5.91 4.02 7.96
C ASP A 253 -4.90 4.45 6.88
N SER A 254 -4.28 3.49 6.20
CA SER A 254 -3.74 3.71 4.86
C SER A 254 -4.84 4.15 3.89
N ARG A 255 -4.48 4.90 2.83
CA ARG A 255 -5.49 5.53 1.96
C ARG A 255 -5.15 5.50 0.47
N ALA A 256 -6.16 5.19 -0.33
CA ALA A 256 -6.14 5.36 -1.79
C ALA A 256 -6.93 6.61 -2.19
N VAL A 257 -6.35 7.45 -3.05
CA VAL A 257 -6.96 8.69 -3.53
C VAL A 257 -6.80 8.81 -5.04
N LEU A 258 -7.91 8.99 -5.75
CA LEU A 258 -7.95 9.25 -7.18
C LEU A 258 -7.90 10.75 -7.45
N CYS A 259 -7.09 11.17 -8.42
CA CYS A 259 -7.19 12.52 -8.97
C CYS A 259 -7.97 12.47 -10.29
N ARG A 260 -9.11 13.15 -10.37
CA ARG A 260 -9.92 13.27 -11.59
C ARG A 260 -10.33 14.73 -11.80
N GLY A 261 -10.05 15.29 -12.98
CA GLY A 261 -10.35 16.70 -13.26
C GLY A 261 -9.65 17.70 -12.32
N GLY A 262 -8.53 17.29 -11.69
CA GLY A 262 -7.81 18.11 -10.72
C GLY A 262 -8.40 18.09 -9.30
N LYS A 263 -9.45 17.31 -9.07
CA LYS A 263 -10.04 17.09 -7.75
C LYS A 263 -9.51 15.78 -7.15
N ALA A 264 -9.21 15.81 -5.85
CA ALA A 264 -8.88 14.62 -5.09
C ALA A 264 -10.18 13.92 -4.66
N ILE A 265 -10.31 12.64 -4.98
CA ILE A 265 -11.46 11.80 -4.71
C ILE A 265 -10.98 10.62 -3.87
N PRO A 266 -11.33 10.51 -2.58
CA PRO A 266 -10.97 9.33 -1.79
C PRO A 266 -11.62 8.09 -2.39
N LEU A 267 -10.84 7.02 -2.56
CA LEU A 267 -11.33 5.70 -2.98
C LEU A 267 -11.41 4.71 -1.81
N SER A 268 -10.98 5.13 -0.62
CA SER A 268 -11.10 4.39 0.62
C SER A 268 -11.48 5.33 1.76
N SER A 269 -12.16 4.81 2.77
CA SER A 269 -12.36 5.48 4.05
C SER A 269 -11.46 4.85 5.10
N ASP A 270 -10.83 5.67 5.93
CA ASP A 270 -10.01 5.17 7.03
C ASP A 270 -10.89 4.43 8.04
N HIS A 271 -10.36 3.35 8.60
CA HIS A 271 -10.95 2.62 9.72
C HIS A 271 -10.42 3.22 11.03
N LYS A 272 -11.01 4.33 11.45
CA LYS A 272 -10.68 5.02 12.71
C LYS A 272 -11.65 4.61 13.82
N PRO A 273 -11.19 4.43 15.08
CA PRO A 273 -12.05 3.98 16.19
C PRO A 273 -13.18 4.96 16.55
N ASP A 274 -13.04 6.25 16.23
CA ASP A 274 -14.07 7.29 16.45
C ASP A 274 -15.09 7.39 15.31
N ARG A 275 -14.94 6.62 14.23
CA ARG A 275 -15.95 6.52 13.17
C ARG A 275 -17.19 5.83 13.74
N SER A 276 -18.37 6.43 13.57
CA SER A 276 -19.58 6.01 14.31
C SER A 276 -19.96 4.54 14.14
N ASP A 277 -19.80 3.98 12.94
CA ASP A 277 -20.04 2.57 12.65
C ASP A 277 -18.98 1.65 13.28
N GLU A 278 -17.71 2.06 13.26
CA GLU A 278 -16.61 1.31 13.88
C GLU A 278 -16.68 1.35 15.41
N LEU A 279 -16.99 2.51 15.99
CA LEU A 279 -17.23 2.66 17.42
C LEU A 279 -18.35 1.73 17.89
N ALA A 280 -19.50 1.77 17.23
CA ALA A 280 -20.63 0.90 17.53
C ALA A 280 -20.27 -0.58 17.41
N ARG A 281 -19.49 -0.96 16.38
CA ARG A 281 -19.00 -2.33 16.20
C ARG A 281 -18.08 -2.78 17.35
N ILE A 282 -17.16 -1.90 17.78
CA ILE A 282 -16.21 -2.19 18.88
C ILE A 282 -16.97 -2.36 20.21
N GLU A 283 -17.89 -1.44 20.52
CA GLU A 283 -18.68 -1.47 21.75
C GLU A 283 -19.63 -2.68 21.78
N ALA A 284 -20.27 -3.02 20.66
CA ALA A 284 -21.12 -4.20 20.54
C ALA A 284 -20.33 -5.51 20.74
N ALA A 285 -19.03 -5.53 20.44
CA ALA A 285 -18.13 -6.64 20.72
C ALA A 285 -17.56 -6.63 22.15
N GLY A 286 -18.00 -5.70 23.02
CA GLY A 286 -17.52 -5.56 24.39
C GLY A 286 -16.15 -4.88 24.52
N GLY A 287 -15.63 -4.29 23.44
CA GLY A 287 -14.43 -3.47 23.46
C GLY A 287 -14.73 -2.03 23.84
N ARG A 288 -13.66 -1.25 24.07
CA ARG A 288 -13.75 0.19 24.38
C ARG A 288 -12.89 1.01 23.44
N VAL A 289 -13.37 2.21 23.13
CA VAL A 289 -12.57 3.26 22.50
C VAL A 289 -12.19 4.27 23.56
N ILE A 290 -10.87 4.44 23.76
CA ILE A 290 -10.30 5.32 24.78
C ILE A 290 -9.57 6.47 24.07
N PHE A 291 -9.85 7.71 24.49
CA PHE A 291 -9.23 8.90 23.93
C PHE A 291 -7.91 9.22 24.64
N VAL A 292 -6.81 8.65 24.15
CA VAL A 292 -5.44 8.92 24.62
C VAL A 292 -4.56 9.21 23.41
N ASN A 293 -4.20 10.48 23.23
CA ASN A 293 -3.50 10.95 22.02
C ASN A 293 -4.24 10.55 20.73
N GLY A 294 -5.56 10.76 20.72
CA GLY A 294 -6.50 10.30 19.69
C GLY A 294 -7.37 9.13 20.16
N ALA A 295 -8.38 8.78 19.35
CA ALA A 295 -9.25 7.64 19.61
C ALA A 295 -8.48 6.33 19.37
N ARG A 296 -8.47 5.45 20.38
CA ARG A 296 -7.75 4.17 20.32
C ARG A 296 -8.59 3.01 20.82
N VAL A 297 -8.53 1.87 20.14
CA VAL A 297 -9.13 0.62 20.60
C VAL A 297 -8.35 0.13 21.82
N GLU A 298 -9.04 -0.05 22.95
CA GLU A 298 -8.46 -0.39 24.27
C GLU A 298 -7.32 0.54 24.71
N GLY A 299 -7.26 1.77 24.18
CA GLY A 299 -6.16 2.70 24.45
C GLY A 299 -4.84 2.37 23.75
N ILE A 300 -4.80 1.34 22.91
CA ILE A 300 -3.57 0.84 22.25
C ILE A 300 -3.54 1.28 20.78
N LEU A 301 -4.45 0.77 19.94
CA LEU A 301 -4.39 0.93 18.49
C LEU A 301 -5.20 2.14 18.01
N ALA A 302 -4.60 2.99 17.17
CA ALA A 302 -5.25 4.18 16.60
C ALA A 302 -6.10 3.90 15.35
N MET A 303 -6.27 2.62 15.01
CA MET A 303 -7.08 2.12 13.89
C MET A 303 -8.01 1.03 14.41
N SER A 304 -9.19 0.91 13.81
CA SER A 304 -10.21 -0.06 14.22
C SER A 304 -10.13 -1.39 13.47
N ARG A 305 -9.44 -1.44 12.32
CA ARG A 305 -9.22 -2.66 11.52
C ARG A 305 -7.78 -2.77 11.06
N ALA A 306 -7.23 -3.98 11.04
CA ALA A 306 -5.90 -4.27 10.49
C ALA A 306 -5.81 -5.73 10.05
N ILE A 307 -4.81 -6.07 9.21
CA ILE A 307 -4.39 -7.45 9.02
C ILE A 307 -3.62 -7.83 10.29
N VAL A 308 -4.23 -8.69 11.10
CA VAL A 308 -3.84 -9.02 12.48
C VAL A 308 -3.92 -7.81 13.44
N VAL A 309 -4.61 -8.00 14.57
CA VAL A 309 -4.08 -7.90 15.96
C VAL A 309 -4.99 -8.76 16.85
N CYS A 310 -4.34 -9.61 17.66
CA CYS A 310 -4.82 -10.46 18.76
C CYS A 310 -6.32 -10.87 18.82
N ARG A 311 -6.57 -12.18 18.80
CA ARG A 311 -7.69 -12.76 19.57
C ARG A 311 -7.43 -12.49 21.05
N ARG A 312 -7.94 -11.40 21.61
CA ARG A 312 -8.16 -11.35 23.06
C ARG A 312 -9.52 -11.97 23.29
N GLN A 313 -9.54 -13.25 23.64
CA GLN A 313 -10.73 -13.84 24.22
C GLN A 313 -10.89 -13.16 25.58
N ILE A 314 -11.89 -12.31 25.74
CA ILE A 314 -12.23 -11.77 27.07
C ILE A 314 -12.64 -13.01 27.89
N PRO A 315 -11.89 -13.39 28.95
CA PRO A 315 -12.13 -14.64 29.66
C PRO A 315 -13.56 -14.75 30.21
N GLU A 316 -14.18 -13.60 30.50
CA GLU A 316 -15.50 -13.50 31.14
C GLU A 316 -16.68 -13.49 30.15
N THR A 317 -16.47 -13.16 28.88
CA THR A 317 -17.58 -13.02 27.91
C THR A 317 -17.48 -13.91 26.69
N GLY A 318 -16.35 -14.61 26.50
CA GLY A 318 -16.11 -15.45 25.32
C GLY A 318 -16.09 -14.66 23.99
N CYS A 319 -16.12 -13.32 24.06
CA CYS A 319 -16.20 -12.46 22.89
C CYS A 319 -14.83 -12.31 22.22
N ASN A 320 -14.79 -12.51 20.91
CA ASN A 320 -13.60 -12.27 20.09
C ASN A 320 -13.73 -10.87 19.48
N ILE A 321 -13.04 -9.88 20.05
CA ILE A 321 -12.86 -8.60 19.39
C ILE A 321 -11.87 -8.84 18.25
N ARG A 322 -12.35 -9.00 17.02
CA ARG A 322 -11.52 -8.83 15.82
C ARG A 322 -11.52 -7.34 15.51
N THR A 323 -10.36 -6.68 15.61
CA THR A 323 -10.17 -5.37 14.98
C THR A 323 -10.24 -5.54 13.48
#